data_AF-A0A8C4X236-F1
#
_entry.id   AF-A0A8C4X236-F1
#
_cell.length_a   1.000
_cell.length_b   1.000
_cell.length_c   1.000
_cell.angle_alpha   90.00
_cell.angle_beta   90.00
_cell.angle_gamma   90.00
#
_symmetry.space_group_name_H-M   'P 1'
#
loop_
_entity.id
_entity.type
_entity.pdbx_description
1 polymer ?
#
loop_
_entity_poly.entity_id
_entity_poly.type
_entity_poly.pdbx_seq_one_letter_code
_entity_poly.pdbx_strand_id
1 'polypeptide(L)'
;MKGGGVMKGFCWRYFEGKKEEEKEEEETTDAMVGLRALEICFFVYFIAFIPVFLLFDSQGLLPASYYPQSLRQLLGDYAISYRDPLLVDPPAWFHAILFCEIFVQLPFLPVAAYAFYKGGQRWIRVPVIMYATHVATTDLIICSYFMWHDFSNSTHPSPITQGQRSLLLAVYSPFLLVPLLMLLTMCCSHTYCGYLPQDRKVKRK
;
A
#
# COMPACT_ATOMS: atom_id res chain seq x y z
N MET A 1 35.46 -59.88 3.39
CA MET A 1 34.17 -59.18 3.59
C MET A 1 34.41 -57.72 3.94
N LYS A 2 34.52 -56.83 2.95
CA LYS A 2 34.54 -55.36 3.15
C LYS A 2 33.81 -54.73 1.95
N GLY A 3 32.49 -54.61 2.04
CA GLY A 3 31.66 -54.06 0.96
C GLY A 3 30.44 -53.24 1.43
N GLY A 4 30.29 -52.96 2.73
CA GLY A 4 29.08 -52.36 3.28
C GLY A 4 29.13 -50.85 3.54
N GLY A 5 30.25 -50.17 3.31
CA GLY A 5 30.45 -48.76 3.69
C GLY A 5 29.97 -47.73 2.65
N VAL A 6 30.16 -48.02 1.36
CA VAL A 6 29.93 -47.04 0.28
C VAL A 6 28.43 -46.83 0.02
N MET A 7 27.62 -47.89 0.15
CA MET A 7 26.17 -47.83 -0.10
C MET A 7 25.42 -47.04 0.99
N LYS A 8 25.96 -46.98 2.21
CA LYS A 8 25.38 -46.17 3.31
C LYS A 8 25.56 -44.67 3.10
N GLY A 9 26.71 -44.24 2.57
CA GLY A 9 26.98 -42.82 2.28
C GLY A 9 26.13 -42.27 1.12
N PHE A 10 25.86 -43.09 0.11
CA PHE A 10 25.03 -42.70 -1.03
C PHE A 10 23.55 -42.58 -0.64
N CYS A 11 23.05 -43.53 0.16
CA CYS A 11 21.70 -43.51 0.72
C CYS A 11 21.50 -42.29 1.63
N TRP A 12 22.49 -41.98 2.48
CA TRP A 12 22.42 -40.84 3.39
C TRP A 12 22.39 -39.49 2.66
N ARG A 13 23.24 -39.27 1.64
CA ARG A 13 23.20 -38.04 0.81
C ARG A 13 21.88 -37.89 0.04
N TYR A 14 21.28 -39.00 -0.40
CA TYR A 14 19.98 -38.97 -1.06
C TYR A 14 18.86 -38.55 -0.09
N PHE A 15 18.87 -39.07 1.14
CA PHE A 15 17.92 -38.65 2.18
C PHE A 15 18.09 -37.20 2.62
N GLU A 16 19.33 -36.69 2.62
CA GLU A 16 19.62 -35.30 2.96
C GLU A 16 19.13 -34.34 1.87
N GLY A 17 19.41 -34.64 0.59
CA GLY A 17 18.88 -33.87 -0.54
C GLY A 17 17.36 -33.88 -0.59
N LYS A 18 16.72 -35.01 -0.31
CA LYS A 18 15.25 -35.09 -0.25
C LYS A 18 14.66 -34.21 0.88
N LYS A 19 15.33 -34.12 2.04
CA LYS A 19 14.92 -33.23 3.13
C LYS A 19 15.10 -31.75 2.78
N GLU A 20 16.15 -31.41 2.04
CA GLU A 20 16.38 -30.05 1.56
C GLU A 20 15.31 -29.65 0.53
N GLU A 21 14.98 -30.53 -0.41
CA GLU A 21 13.89 -30.33 -1.39
C GLU A 21 12.53 -30.16 -0.71
N GLU A 22 12.17 -31.05 0.23
CA GLU A 22 10.90 -30.96 0.99
C GLU A 22 10.82 -29.63 1.77
N LYS A 23 11.93 -29.19 2.36
CA LYS A 23 12.00 -27.92 3.10
C LYS A 23 11.88 -26.70 2.17
N GLU A 24 12.51 -26.74 1.00
CA GLU A 24 12.42 -25.68 0.00
C GLU A 24 11.01 -25.57 -0.60
N GLU A 25 10.34 -26.71 -0.81
CA GLU A 25 8.95 -26.78 -1.28
C GLU A 25 7.97 -26.23 -0.23
N GLU A 26 8.17 -26.55 1.05
CA GLU A 26 7.40 -26.00 2.17
C GLU A 26 7.58 -24.47 2.28
N GLU A 27 8.83 -23.98 2.28
CA GLU A 27 9.14 -22.54 2.34
C GLU A 27 8.55 -21.78 1.14
N THR A 28 8.60 -22.37 -0.05
CA THR A 28 8.01 -21.78 -1.26
C THR A 28 6.49 -21.72 -1.16
N THR A 29 5.85 -22.77 -0.63
CA THR A 29 4.40 -22.83 -0.45
C THR A 29 3.93 -21.78 0.56
N ASP A 30 4.61 -21.64 1.69
CA ASP A 30 4.32 -20.62 2.70
C ASP A 30 4.50 -19.20 2.14
N ALA A 31 5.55 -18.96 1.38
CA ALA A 31 5.77 -17.68 0.71
C ALA A 31 4.65 -17.35 -0.31
N MET A 32 4.16 -18.35 -1.05
CA MET A 32 3.04 -18.16 -1.98
C MET A 32 1.73 -17.86 -1.24
N VAL A 33 1.44 -18.55 -0.13
CA VAL A 33 0.27 -18.30 0.72
C VAL A 33 0.35 -16.89 1.33
N GLY A 34 1.52 -16.51 1.88
CA GLY A 34 1.76 -15.19 2.45
C GLY A 34 1.60 -14.07 1.43
N LEU A 35 2.14 -14.24 0.21
CA LEU A 35 1.94 -13.29 -0.88
C LEU A 35 0.46 -13.17 -1.24
N ARG A 36 -0.26 -14.28 -1.33
CA ARG A 36 -1.69 -14.24 -1.67
C ARG A 36 -2.51 -13.52 -0.60
N ALA A 37 -2.18 -13.70 0.68
CA ALA A 37 -2.80 -12.95 1.77
C ALA A 37 -2.54 -11.45 1.63
N LEU A 38 -1.31 -11.04 1.32
CA LEU A 38 -0.97 -9.64 1.06
C LEU A 38 -1.74 -9.06 -0.12
N GLU A 39 -1.85 -9.79 -1.23
CA GLU A 39 -2.66 -9.36 -2.39
C GLU A 39 -4.13 -9.14 -2.02
N ILE A 40 -4.71 -9.99 -1.18
CA ILE A 40 -6.09 -9.81 -0.70
C ILE A 40 -6.20 -8.55 0.19
N CYS A 41 -5.24 -8.33 1.10
CA CYS A 41 -5.21 -7.11 1.90
C CYS A 41 -5.12 -5.86 1.02
N PHE A 42 -4.28 -5.89 -0.01
CA PHE A 42 -4.14 -4.80 -0.99
C PHE A 42 -5.41 -4.58 -1.80
N PHE A 43 -6.08 -5.65 -2.24
CA PHE A 43 -7.38 -5.56 -2.90
C PHE A 43 -8.41 -4.85 -2.02
N VAL A 44 -8.54 -5.27 -0.75
CA VAL A 44 -9.47 -4.65 0.20
C VAL A 44 -9.13 -3.18 0.42
N TYR A 45 -7.85 -2.84 0.57
CA TYR A 45 -7.37 -1.47 0.67
C TYR A 45 -7.83 -0.63 -0.53
N PHE A 46 -7.55 -1.05 -1.77
CA PHE A 46 -7.94 -0.27 -2.95
C PHE A 46 -9.45 -0.09 -3.08
N ILE A 47 -10.25 -1.12 -2.79
CA ILE A 47 -11.71 -1.03 -2.84
C ILE A 47 -12.26 -0.10 -1.75
N ALA A 48 -11.74 -0.19 -0.53
CA ALA A 48 -12.16 0.65 0.58
C ALA A 48 -11.83 2.14 0.35
N PHE A 49 -10.75 2.43 -0.39
CA PHE A 49 -10.30 3.79 -0.66
C PHE A 49 -11.08 4.52 -1.76
N ILE A 50 -11.69 3.79 -2.70
CA ILE A 50 -12.52 4.40 -3.76
C ILE A 50 -13.63 5.30 -3.18
N PRO A 51 -14.50 4.83 -2.25
CA PRO A 51 -15.51 5.70 -1.66
C PRO A 51 -14.90 6.77 -0.76
N VAL A 52 -13.74 6.55 -0.14
CA VAL A 52 -13.06 7.56 0.67
C VAL A 52 -12.66 8.75 -0.21
N PHE A 53 -12.00 8.49 -1.34
CA PHE A 53 -11.55 9.54 -2.27
C PHE A 53 -12.74 10.28 -2.90
N LEU A 54 -13.78 9.53 -3.30
CA LEU A 54 -14.96 10.08 -3.96
C LEU A 54 -15.90 10.86 -3.03
N LEU A 55 -15.95 10.51 -1.74
CA LEU A 55 -16.91 11.11 -0.82
C LEU A 55 -16.27 12.08 0.17
N PHE A 56 -14.98 11.92 0.51
CA PHE A 56 -14.31 12.76 1.49
C PHE A 56 -13.23 13.64 0.85
N ASP A 57 -12.21 13.06 0.23
CA ASP A 57 -11.04 13.84 -0.25
C ASP A 57 -11.43 14.83 -1.36
N SER A 58 -12.31 14.40 -2.26
CA SER A 58 -12.84 15.25 -3.32
C SER A 58 -13.68 16.44 -2.81
N GLN A 59 -14.13 16.46 -1.55
CA GLN A 59 -14.75 17.66 -0.96
C GLN A 59 -13.75 18.81 -0.79
N GLY A 60 -12.45 18.51 -0.68
CA GLY A 60 -11.40 19.54 -0.58
C GLY A 60 -11.09 20.24 -1.91
N LEU A 61 -11.57 19.71 -3.04
CA LEU A 61 -11.33 20.29 -4.37
C LEU A 61 -12.61 20.68 -5.12
N LEU A 62 -13.70 19.92 -4.95
CA LEU A 62 -14.94 20.13 -5.68
C LEU A 62 -15.92 21.03 -4.91
N PRO A 63 -16.82 21.75 -5.60
CA PRO A 63 -17.81 22.59 -4.95
C PRO A 63 -18.69 21.83 -3.96
N ALA A 64 -18.95 22.44 -2.80
CA ALA A 64 -19.80 21.87 -1.74
C ALA A 64 -21.22 21.49 -2.19
N SER A 65 -21.72 22.06 -3.30
CA SER A 65 -23.03 21.75 -3.88
C SER A 65 -23.14 20.32 -4.41
N TYR A 66 -22.03 19.64 -4.67
CA TYR A 66 -22.03 18.23 -5.12
C TYR A 66 -22.25 17.23 -3.98
N TYR A 67 -22.16 17.67 -2.72
CA TYR A 67 -22.21 16.78 -1.56
C TYR A 67 -23.42 17.05 -0.68
N PRO A 68 -24.13 16.00 -0.22
CA PRO A 68 -25.18 16.12 0.79
C PRO A 68 -24.68 16.83 2.05
N GLN A 69 -25.55 17.59 2.69
CA GLN A 69 -25.19 18.33 3.90
C GLN A 69 -24.69 17.42 5.03
N SER A 70 -25.30 16.24 5.19
CA SER A 70 -24.90 15.26 6.21
C SER A 70 -23.45 14.79 6.05
N LEU A 71 -23.01 14.60 4.79
CA LEU A 71 -21.65 14.16 4.49
C LEU A 71 -20.62 15.27 4.75
N ARG A 72 -20.96 16.51 4.39
CA ARG A 72 -20.13 17.69 4.70
C ARG A 72 -20.02 17.92 6.20
N GLN A 73 -21.13 17.74 6.94
CA GLN A 73 -21.13 17.86 8.38
C GLN A 73 -20.30 16.75 9.03
N LEU A 74 -20.41 15.51 8.57
CA LEU A 74 -19.59 14.40 9.05
C LEU A 74 -18.08 14.69 8.90
N LEU A 75 -17.67 15.19 7.73
CA LEU A 75 -16.27 15.57 7.49
C LEU A 75 -15.84 16.74 8.40
N GLY A 76 -16.70 17.75 8.57
CA GLY A 76 -16.43 18.89 9.46
C GLY A 76 -16.31 18.48 10.93
N ASP A 77 -17.22 17.63 11.41
CA ASP A 77 -17.22 17.11 12.79
C ASP A 77 -15.96 16.29 13.05
N TYR A 78 -15.53 15.48 12.08
CA TYR A 78 -14.25 14.77 12.12
C TYR A 78 -13.07 15.74 12.20
N ALA A 79 -13.01 16.71 11.28
CA ALA A 79 -11.92 17.67 11.19
C ALA A 79 -11.74 18.47 12.50
N ILE A 80 -12.85 18.87 13.13
CA ILE A 80 -12.83 19.58 14.42
C ILE A 80 -12.43 18.63 15.56
N SER A 81 -12.98 17.41 15.60
CA SER A 81 -12.73 16.45 16.68
C SER A 81 -11.26 16.03 16.74
N TYR A 82 -10.65 15.77 15.59
CA TYR A 82 -9.25 15.39 15.46
C TYR A 82 -8.30 16.58 15.33
N ARG A 83 -8.84 17.80 15.22
CA ARG A 83 -8.09 19.04 14.98
C ARG A 83 -7.20 18.91 13.75
N ASP A 84 -7.75 18.35 12.68
CA ASP A 84 -7.02 18.09 11.44
C ASP A 84 -6.92 19.37 10.60
N PRO A 85 -5.74 20.01 10.51
CA PRO A 85 -5.58 21.27 9.79
C PRO A 85 -5.74 21.09 8.27
N LEU A 86 -5.52 19.88 7.73
CA LEU A 86 -5.64 19.63 6.29
C LEU A 86 -7.09 19.60 5.82
N LEU A 87 -8.04 19.37 6.74
CA LEU A 87 -9.46 19.33 6.43
C LEU A 87 -10.19 20.62 6.81
N VAL A 88 -9.73 21.33 7.85
CA VAL A 88 -10.36 22.59 8.28
C VAL A 88 -9.91 23.78 7.45
N ASP A 89 -8.61 23.90 7.20
CA ASP A 89 -8.01 25.00 6.44
C ASP A 89 -6.84 24.49 5.60
N PRO A 90 -7.13 23.75 4.51
CA PRO A 90 -6.11 23.07 3.72
C PRO A 90 -5.11 24.07 3.13
N PRO A 91 -3.80 23.88 3.34
CA PRO A 91 -2.80 24.72 2.70
C PRO A 91 -2.77 24.49 1.18
N ALA A 92 -2.26 25.47 0.42
CA ALA A 92 -2.26 25.42 -1.04
C ALA A 92 -1.52 24.19 -1.62
N TRP A 93 -0.44 23.74 -0.97
CA TRP A 93 0.29 22.55 -1.41
C TRP A 93 -0.54 21.27 -1.25
N PHE A 94 -1.45 21.21 -0.27
CA PHE A 94 -2.29 20.04 -0.05
C PHE A 94 -3.36 19.91 -1.14
N HIS A 95 -3.87 21.02 -1.66
CA HIS A 95 -4.77 21.00 -2.82
C HIS A 95 -4.12 20.36 -4.06
N ALA A 96 -2.80 20.51 -4.24
CA ALA A 96 -2.08 19.84 -5.32
C ALA A 96 -2.01 18.31 -5.10
N ILE A 97 -1.93 17.86 -3.85
CA ILE A 97 -1.99 16.43 -3.50
C ILE A 97 -3.40 15.89 -3.77
N LEU A 98 -4.45 16.56 -3.29
CA LEU A 98 -5.85 16.20 -3.57
C LEU A 98 -6.14 16.13 -5.07
N PHE A 99 -5.57 17.04 -5.86
CA PHE A 99 -5.66 16.98 -7.32
C PHE A 99 -5.04 15.69 -7.87
N CYS A 100 -3.83 15.33 -7.43
CA CYS A 100 -3.20 14.07 -7.83
C CYS A 100 -4.03 12.85 -7.38
N GLU A 101 -4.60 12.87 -6.18
CA GLU A 101 -5.46 11.79 -5.68
C GLU A 101 -6.67 11.58 -6.59
N ILE A 102 -7.39 12.65 -6.94
CA ILE A 102 -8.64 12.55 -7.72
C ILE A 102 -8.37 12.24 -9.20
N PHE A 103 -7.34 12.83 -9.80
CA PHE A 103 -7.14 12.75 -11.25
C PHE A 103 -6.12 11.69 -11.67
N VAL A 104 -5.20 11.29 -10.78
CA VAL A 104 -4.15 10.31 -11.09
C VAL A 104 -4.37 9.01 -10.33
N GLN A 105 -4.57 9.08 -9.02
CA GLN A 105 -4.67 7.88 -8.19
C GLN A 105 -6.04 7.21 -8.31
N LEU A 106 -7.14 7.97 -8.25
CA LEU A 106 -8.51 7.43 -8.27
C LEU A 106 -8.82 6.61 -9.53
N PRO A 107 -8.45 7.03 -10.77
CA PRO A 107 -8.63 6.17 -11.95
C PRO A 107 -7.82 4.87 -11.89
N PHE A 108 -6.72 4.85 -11.13
CA PHE A 108 -5.87 3.68 -10.96
C PHE A 108 -6.40 2.71 -9.90
N LEU A 109 -7.12 3.16 -8.86
CA LEU A 109 -7.58 2.28 -7.77
C LEU A 109 -8.40 1.06 -8.27
N PRO A 110 -9.37 1.19 -9.21
CA PRO A 110 -10.11 0.02 -9.71
C PRO A 110 -9.23 -0.95 -10.50
N VAL A 111 -8.23 -0.43 -11.23
CA VAL A 111 -7.28 -1.24 -12.01
C VAL A 111 -6.39 -2.06 -11.07
N ALA A 112 -5.88 -1.42 -10.02
CA ALA A 112 -5.10 -2.09 -8.99
C ALA A 112 -5.93 -3.11 -8.22
N ALA A 113 -7.16 -2.76 -7.81
CA ALA A 113 -8.08 -3.67 -7.14
C ALA A 113 -8.33 -4.94 -7.99
N TYR A 114 -8.63 -4.78 -9.27
CA TYR A 114 -8.81 -5.92 -10.17
C TYR A 114 -7.56 -6.81 -10.25
N ALA A 115 -6.37 -6.20 -10.36
CA ALA A 115 -5.12 -6.93 -10.46
C ALA A 115 -4.82 -7.75 -9.21
N PHE A 116 -5.01 -7.17 -8.02
CA PHE A 116 -4.81 -7.85 -6.74
C PHE A 116 -5.87 -8.91 -6.46
N TYR A 117 -7.13 -8.66 -6.84
CA TYR A 117 -8.19 -9.66 -6.78
C TYR A 117 -7.83 -10.91 -7.60
N LYS A 118 -7.37 -10.72 -8.84
CA LYS A 118 -6.92 -11.82 -9.72
C LYS A 118 -5.67 -12.52 -9.19
N GLY A 119 -4.75 -11.76 -8.61
CA GLY A 119 -3.47 -12.27 -8.10
C GLY A 119 -2.44 -12.55 -9.19
N GLY A 120 -1.16 -12.47 -8.84
CA GLY A 120 -0.03 -12.80 -9.73
C GLY A 120 0.05 -11.95 -11.01
N GLN A 121 -0.60 -10.79 -11.05
CA GLN A 121 -0.71 -9.95 -12.23
C GLN A 121 0.55 -9.09 -12.42
N ARG A 122 1.55 -9.61 -13.13
CA ARG A 122 2.88 -8.97 -13.25
C ARG A 122 2.90 -7.58 -13.86
N TRP A 123 1.96 -7.31 -14.78
CA TRP A 123 1.86 -6.01 -15.46
C TRP A 123 1.54 -4.87 -14.49
N ILE A 124 0.97 -5.16 -13.31
CA ILE A 124 0.63 -4.15 -12.30
C ILE A 124 1.85 -3.66 -11.52
N ARG A 125 3.00 -4.35 -11.61
CA ARG A 125 4.19 -4.07 -10.79
C ARG A 125 4.66 -2.63 -10.89
N VAL A 126 4.97 -2.17 -12.11
CA VAL A 126 5.49 -0.81 -12.32
C VAL A 126 4.44 0.25 -11.93
N PRO A 127 3.16 0.14 -12.35
CA PRO A 127 2.11 1.05 -11.88
C PRO A 127 1.98 1.11 -10.35
N VAL A 128 2.02 -0.04 -9.65
CA VAL A 128 1.93 -0.06 -8.17
C VAL A 128 3.16 0.54 -7.52
N ILE A 129 4.37 0.30 -8.06
CA ILE A 129 5.58 0.97 -7.55
C ILE A 129 5.45 2.49 -7.67
N MET A 130 4.96 2.99 -8.82
CA MET A 130 4.73 4.43 -9.01
C MET A 130 3.70 4.98 -8.03
N TYR A 131 2.55 4.31 -7.92
CA TYR A 131 1.49 4.67 -6.97
C TYR A 131 2.00 4.68 -5.53
N ALA A 132 2.59 3.56 -5.08
CA ALA A 132 3.00 3.37 -3.70
C ALA A 132 4.10 4.34 -3.28
N THR A 133 5.08 4.59 -4.16
CA THR A 133 6.12 5.61 -3.92
C THR A 133 5.51 7.00 -3.83
N HIS A 134 4.58 7.34 -4.71
CA HIS A 134 3.93 8.65 -4.70
C HIS A 134 3.14 8.87 -3.40
N VAL A 135 2.25 7.93 -3.04
CA VAL A 135 1.45 8.00 -1.80
C VAL A 135 2.34 8.05 -0.57
N ALA A 136 3.36 7.18 -0.48
CA ALA A 136 4.30 7.21 0.65
C ALA A 136 5.04 8.55 0.76
N THR A 137 5.35 9.19 -0.37
CA THR A 137 6.01 10.51 -0.37
C THR A 137 5.07 11.61 0.10
N THR A 138 3.83 11.65 -0.40
CA THR A 138 2.84 12.66 0.02
C THR A 138 2.45 12.50 1.49
N ASP A 139 2.26 11.26 1.96
CA ASP A 139 1.99 10.99 3.37
C ASP A 139 3.17 11.33 4.27
N LEU A 140 4.41 11.12 3.81
CA LEU A 140 5.59 11.55 4.56
C LEU A 140 5.63 13.08 4.69
N ILE A 141 5.26 13.82 3.65
CA ILE A 141 5.11 15.28 3.69
C ILE A 141 4.04 15.67 4.71
N ILE A 142 2.87 15.02 4.69
CA ILE A 142 1.76 15.27 5.62
C ILE A 142 2.17 14.99 7.07
N CYS A 143 2.77 13.83 7.33
CA CYS A 143 3.30 13.45 8.64
C CYS A 143 4.33 14.47 9.14
N SER A 144 5.20 14.94 8.24
CA SER A 144 6.18 15.96 8.58
C SER A 144 5.52 17.31 8.90
N TYR A 145 4.47 17.68 8.16
CA TYR A 145 3.71 18.90 8.39
C TYR A 145 3.06 18.87 9.78
N PHE A 146 2.41 17.77 10.17
CA PHE A 146 1.83 17.65 11.52
C PHE A 146 2.88 17.75 12.63
N MET A 147 4.07 17.20 12.42
CA MET A 147 5.11 17.14 13.45
C MET A 147 5.89 18.44 13.60
N TRP A 148 6.12 19.18 12.52
CA TRP A 148 7.03 20.33 12.51
C TRP A 148 6.40 21.68 12.21
N HIS A 149 5.18 21.73 11.67
CA HIS A 149 4.52 23.01 11.43
C HIS A 149 4.13 23.69 12.75
N ASP A 150 4.22 25.02 12.78
CA ASP A 150 3.79 25.83 13.92
C ASP A 150 2.29 26.16 13.81
N PHE A 151 1.50 25.58 14.70
CA PHE A 151 0.05 25.80 14.79
C PHE A 151 -0.34 26.79 15.89
N SER A 152 0.62 27.47 16.53
CA SER A 152 0.34 28.38 17.65
C SER A 152 -0.57 29.56 17.28
N ASN A 153 -0.50 30.01 16.03
CA ASN A 153 -1.27 31.14 15.50
C ASN A 153 -2.45 30.70 14.61
N SER A 154 -2.89 29.44 14.67
CA SER A 154 -3.97 28.96 13.81
C SER A 154 -5.31 29.62 14.20
N THR A 155 -6.05 30.11 13.20
CA THR A 155 -7.41 30.64 13.41
C THR A 155 -8.41 29.51 13.72
N HIS A 156 -8.10 28.29 13.27
CA HIS A 156 -8.93 27.12 13.41
C HIS A 156 -8.35 26.10 14.41
N PRO A 157 -9.15 25.15 14.95
CA PRO A 157 -8.65 24.08 15.79
C PRO A 157 -7.53 23.30 15.08
N SER A 158 -6.35 23.23 15.70
CA SER A 158 -5.15 22.61 15.12
C SER A 158 -4.35 21.85 16.20
N PRO A 159 -3.42 20.95 15.83
CA PRO A 159 -2.74 20.07 16.76
C PRO A 159 -1.54 20.79 17.40
N ILE A 160 -1.81 21.57 18.44
CA ILE A 160 -0.80 22.37 19.16
C ILE A 160 0.03 21.48 20.10
N THR A 161 -0.60 20.51 20.76
CA THR A 161 0.10 19.65 21.73
C THR A 161 0.72 18.42 21.07
N GLN A 162 1.80 17.89 21.64
CA GLN A 162 2.44 16.69 21.13
C GLN A 162 1.49 15.48 21.09
N GLY A 163 0.58 15.36 22.07
CA GLY A 163 -0.43 14.30 22.08
C GLY A 163 -1.40 14.39 20.90
N GLN A 164 -1.82 15.60 20.52
CA GLN A 164 -2.69 15.82 19.36
C GLN A 164 -1.95 15.49 18.05
N ARG A 165 -0.68 15.88 17.94
CA ARG A 165 0.17 15.55 16.78
C ARG A 165 0.36 14.05 16.63
N SER A 166 0.68 13.34 17.72
CA SER A 166 0.82 11.88 17.72
C SER A 166 -0.49 11.16 17.36
N LEU A 167 -1.64 11.70 17.79
CA LEU A 167 -2.95 11.15 17.43
C LEU A 167 -3.19 11.26 15.91
N LEU A 168 -2.95 12.43 15.31
CA LEU A 168 -3.06 12.59 13.86
C LEU A 168 -2.07 11.70 13.12
N LEU A 169 -0.83 11.61 13.60
CA LEU A 169 0.16 10.71 13.00
C LEU A 169 -0.31 9.25 13.05
N ALA A 170 -0.92 8.81 14.15
CA ALA A 170 -1.48 7.47 14.26
C ALA A 170 -2.63 7.24 13.28
N VAL A 171 -3.50 8.24 13.10
CA VAL A 171 -4.60 8.21 12.13
C VAL A 171 -4.08 8.09 10.69
N TYR A 172 -3.04 8.85 10.34
CA TYR A 172 -2.47 8.85 8.98
C TYR A 172 -1.44 7.73 8.75
N SER A 173 -0.93 7.10 9.81
CA SER A 173 0.10 6.05 9.68
C SER A 173 -0.29 4.86 8.79
N PRO A 174 -1.55 4.36 8.75
CA PRO A 174 -1.91 3.25 7.85
C PRO A 174 -1.75 3.64 6.38
N PHE A 175 -2.01 4.91 6.05
CA PHE A 175 -1.88 5.47 4.71
C PHE A 175 -0.43 5.50 4.23
N LEU A 176 0.53 5.63 5.15
CA LEU A 176 1.95 5.50 4.86
C LEU A 176 2.44 4.04 4.85
N LEU A 177 2.04 3.26 5.85
CA LEU A 177 2.56 1.90 6.08
C LEU A 177 2.10 0.91 5.01
N VAL A 178 0.84 0.98 4.57
CA VAL A 178 0.31 0.05 3.56
C VAL A 178 0.99 0.25 2.19
N PRO A 179 1.14 1.46 1.65
CA PRO A 179 1.93 1.70 0.44
C PRO A 179 3.40 1.29 0.57
N LEU A 180 4.05 1.52 1.71
CA LEU A 180 5.40 1.03 1.92
C LEU A 180 5.47 -0.51 1.85
N LEU A 181 4.50 -1.20 2.46
CA LEU A 181 4.40 -2.65 2.36
C LEU A 181 4.12 -3.12 0.92
N MET A 182 3.27 -2.41 0.18
CA MET A 182 3.04 -2.67 -1.25
C MET A 182 4.33 -2.49 -2.07
N LEU A 183 5.05 -1.39 -1.83
CA LEU A 183 6.30 -1.09 -2.52
C LEU A 183 7.33 -2.18 -2.28
N LEU A 184 7.53 -2.58 -1.03
CA LEU A 184 8.40 -3.70 -0.67
C LEU A 184 7.96 -5.00 -1.34
N THR A 185 6.65 -5.29 -1.36
CA THR A 185 6.11 -6.48 -2.03
C THR A 185 6.43 -6.48 -3.52
N MET A 186 6.21 -5.36 -4.22
CA MET A 186 6.45 -5.24 -5.67
C MET A 186 7.94 -5.23 -6.03
N CYS A 187 8.80 -4.78 -5.12
CA CYS A 187 10.26 -4.73 -5.32
C CYS A 187 10.93 -6.07 -4.98
N CYS A 188 10.47 -6.77 -3.95
CA CYS A 188 11.16 -7.93 -3.39
C CYS A 188 10.51 -9.28 -3.79
N SER A 189 9.25 -9.31 -4.20
CA SER A 189 8.58 -10.56 -4.56
C SER A 189 9.07 -11.12 -5.90
N HIS A 190 9.57 -12.36 -5.89
CA HIS A 190 10.00 -13.08 -7.09
C HIS A 190 8.87 -13.25 -8.12
N THR A 191 7.62 -13.38 -7.66
CA THR A 191 6.41 -13.49 -8.51
C THR A 191 6.25 -12.30 -9.46
N TYR A 192 6.65 -11.11 -8.99
CA TYR A 192 6.59 -9.86 -9.74
C TYR A 192 7.94 -9.50 -10.40
N CYS A 193 9.06 -9.92 -9.81
CA CYS A 193 10.41 -9.67 -10.33
C CYS A 193 10.82 -10.54 -11.53
N GLY A 194 10.27 -11.75 -11.68
CA GLY A 194 10.80 -12.76 -12.61
C GLY A 194 10.37 -12.63 -14.08
N TYR A 195 11.34 -12.78 -14.99
CA TYR A 195 11.12 -13.09 -16.41
C TYR A 195 10.83 -14.61 -16.53
N LEU A 196 9.66 -15.04 -17.02
CA LEU A 196 9.41 -16.48 -17.19
C LEU A 196 10.04 -16.98 -18.50
N PRO A 197 10.56 -18.22 -18.55
CA PRO A 197 11.00 -18.85 -19.80
C PRO A 197 9.91 -18.91 -20.89
N GLN A 198 8.63 -18.79 -20.52
CA GLN A 198 7.50 -18.72 -21.46
C GLN A 198 7.50 -17.46 -22.34
N ASP A 199 8.09 -16.35 -21.89
CA ASP A 199 8.22 -15.12 -22.68
C ASP A 199 9.17 -15.30 -23.89
N ARG A 200 9.94 -16.39 -23.91
CA ARG A 200 10.78 -16.79 -25.04
C ARG A 200 9.95 -17.37 -26.21
N LYS A 201 8.76 -17.92 -25.95
CA LYS A 201 7.93 -18.57 -26.98
C LYS A 201 7.11 -17.57 -27.81
N VAL A 202 6.83 -16.37 -27.28
CA VAL A 202 6.05 -15.35 -28.00
C VAL A 202 6.92 -14.55 -28.98
N LYS A 203 8.24 -14.45 -28.76
CA LYS A 203 9.19 -13.78 -29.68
C LYS A 203 9.68 -14.64 -30.84
N ARG A 204 9.22 -15.89 -30.98
CA ARG A 204 9.48 -16.75 -32.14
C ARG A 204 8.22 -16.91 -32.97
N LYS A 205 7.77 -15.83 -33.60
CA LYS A 205 6.90 -15.86 -34.78
C LYS A 205 7.32 -14.76 -35.72
#